data_AF-A0A0F9R685-F1
#
_entry.id   AF-A0A0F9R685-F1
#
_cell.length_a   1.000
_cell.length_b   1.000
_cell.length_c   1.000
_cell.angle_alpha   90.00
_cell.angle_beta   90.00
_cell.angle_gamma   90.00
#
_symmetry.space_group_name_H-M   'P 1'
#
loop_
_entity.id
_entity.type
_entity.pdbx_description
1 polymer ?
#
loop_
_entity_poly.entity_id
_entity_poly.type
_entity_poly.pdbx_seq_one_letter_code
_entity_poly.pdbx_strand_id
1 'polypeptide(L)'
;MSSENSKVYFGSVQHGKMALFASFAAKVDKITEILLEQTPIEKKDKIAIKMHLGFLDGYQTIPVFFVRRIIEAVKKTGGYPFITDTSTAVYNAVKRGYTQETCGCPIIPVAGIKEGYTTPVEINFRGFDTLDLGGVLKDADRMWVWRCYKKSRIGGILCTFSLV
;
A
#
# COMPACT_ATOMS: atom_id res chain seq x y z
N MET A 1 14.03 -17.85 2.52
CA MET A 1 12.80 -17.11 2.87
C MET A 1 12.17 -17.79 4.06
N SER A 2 11.99 -17.08 5.17
CA SER A 2 11.29 -17.60 6.35
C SER A 2 9.85 -17.96 5.97
N SER A 3 9.45 -19.20 6.26
CA SER A 3 8.10 -19.72 6.01
C SER A 3 7.09 -19.21 7.05
N GLU A 4 7.20 -17.95 7.44
CA GLU A 4 6.24 -17.35 8.37
C GLU A 4 5.07 -16.78 7.57
N ASN A 5 3.86 -17.14 7.99
CA ASN A 5 2.64 -16.62 7.38
C ASN A 5 2.62 -15.09 7.52
N SER A 6 2.29 -14.41 6.42
CA SER A 6 2.08 -12.95 6.42
C SER A 6 1.02 -12.57 7.45
N LYS A 7 1.34 -11.62 8.33
CA LYS A 7 0.36 -11.03 9.26
C LYS A 7 -0.61 -10.17 8.46
N VAL A 8 -1.91 -10.41 8.63
CA VAL A 8 -2.96 -9.71 7.90
C VAL A 8 -3.88 -9.01 8.89
N TYR A 9 -4.04 -7.71 8.69
CA TYR A 9 -4.94 -6.87 9.49
C TYR A 9 -6.25 -6.64 8.76
N PHE A 10 -7.37 -6.89 9.44
CA PHE A 10 -8.70 -6.73 8.89
C PHE A 10 -9.56 -5.81 9.76
N GLY A 11 -10.03 -4.72 9.17
CA GLY A 11 -11.00 -3.82 9.77
C GLY A 11 -12.40 -4.10 9.24
N SER A 12 -13.27 -4.72 10.04
CA SER A 12 -14.69 -4.91 9.68
C SER A 12 -15.45 -3.58 9.74
N VAL A 13 -16.53 -3.43 8.96
CA VAL A 13 -17.44 -2.28 9.09
C VAL A 13 -18.60 -2.67 10.02
N GLN A 14 -18.86 -1.88 11.07
CA GLN A 14 -20.04 -2.09 11.93
C GLN A 14 -21.11 -1.07 11.52
N HIS A 15 -22.15 -1.54 10.85
CA HIS A 15 -23.26 -0.69 10.41
C HIS A 15 -24.19 -0.33 11.59
N GLY A 16 -24.85 0.83 11.53
CA GLY A 16 -25.85 1.24 12.53
C GLY A 16 -25.31 1.80 13.85
N LYS A 17 -23.98 1.94 14.02
CA LYS A 17 -23.36 2.57 15.19
C LYS A 17 -22.69 3.89 14.80
N MET A 18 -23.20 5.00 15.31
CA MET A 18 -22.69 6.35 15.03
C MET A 18 -21.53 6.76 15.96
N ALA A 19 -20.67 5.81 16.32
CA ALA A 19 -19.54 6.02 17.22
C ALA A 19 -18.21 6.05 16.46
N LEU A 20 -17.25 6.86 16.91
CA LEU A 20 -15.94 7.01 16.26
C LEU A 20 -15.20 5.67 16.12
N PHE A 21 -15.22 4.80 17.14
CA PHE A 21 -14.58 3.48 17.09
C PHE A 21 -15.21 2.54 16.05
N ALA A 22 -16.48 2.75 15.70
CA ALA A 22 -17.19 1.98 14.68
C ALA A 22 -16.90 2.49 13.27
N SER A 23 -16.44 3.75 13.15
CA SER A 23 -16.05 4.37 11.90
C SER A 23 -14.91 3.61 11.23
N PHE A 24 -14.98 3.57 9.91
CA PHE A 24 -13.96 2.95 9.09
C PHE A 24 -12.63 3.72 9.14
N ALA A 25 -12.68 5.05 9.30
CA ALA A 25 -11.49 5.89 9.42
C ALA A 25 -10.66 5.54 10.67
N ALA A 26 -11.33 5.43 11.83
CA ALA A 26 -10.66 5.10 13.09
C ALA A 26 -10.01 3.70 13.05
N LYS A 27 -10.59 2.77 12.28
CA LYS A 27 -10.00 1.44 12.09
C LYS A 27 -8.76 1.47 11.21
N VAL A 28 -8.77 2.29 10.16
CA VAL A 28 -7.56 2.53 9.34
C VAL A 28 -6.46 3.16 10.19
N ASP A 29 -6.79 4.14 11.03
CA ASP A 29 -5.81 4.75 11.95
C ASP A 29 -5.22 3.71 12.90
N LYS A 30 -6.07 2.91 13.54
CA LYS A 30 -5.63 1.87 14.47
C LYS A 30 -4.76 0.80 13.80
N ILE A 31 -5.10 0.39 12.56
CA ILE A 31 -4.26 -0.52 11.78
C ILE A 31 -2.91 0.13 11.47
N THR A 32 -2.92 1.43 11.13
CA THR A 32 -1.69 2.18 10.85
C THR A 32 -0.81 2.29 12.08
N GLU A 33 -1.38 2.56 13.26
CA GLU A 33 -0.66 2.57 14.55
C GLU A 33 0.02 1.21 14.82
N ILE A 34 -0.73 0.11 14.69
CA ILE A 34 -0.18 -1.25 14.86
C ILE A 34 0.96 -1.51 13.87
N LEU A 35 0.82 -1.07 12.61
CA LEU A 35 1.87 -1.22 11.61
C LEU A 35 3.14 -0.42 11.96
N LEU A 36 2.98 0.79 12.49
CA LEU A 36 4.10 1.61 12.95
C LEU A 36 4.81 0.99 14.16
N GLU A 37 4.08 0.35 15.06
CA GLU A 37 4.64 -0.36 16.21
C GLU A 37 5.44 -1.61 15.79
N GLN A 38 4.95 -2.34 14.80
CA GLN A 38 5.62 -3.56 14.31
C GLN A 38 6.76 -3.29 13.35
N THR A 39 6.66 -2.22 12.58
CA THR A 39 7.72 -1.73 11.69
C THR A 39 8.10 -0.33 12.12
N PRO A 40 8.98 -0.19 13.13
CA PRO A 40 9.51 1.10 13.47
C PRO A 40 10.22 1.68 12.24
N ILE A 41 9.74 2.85 11.83
CA ILE A 41 10.29 3.62 10.72
C ILE A 41 11.39 4.51 11.29
N GLU A 42 12.56 4.47 10.68
CA GLU A 42 13.65 5.37 11.02
C GLU A 42 13.51 6.69 10.25
N LYS A 43 14.17 7.73 10.77
CA LYS A 43 14.18 9.04 10.10
C LYS A 43 14.88 8.90 8.75
N LYS A 44 14.22 9.40 7.70
CA LYS A 44 14.66 9.39 6.30
C LYS A 44 14.49 8.06 5.55
N ASP A 45 13.85 7.05 6.15
CA ASP A 45 13.48 5.82 5.42
C ASP A 45 12.55 6.14 4.25
N LYS A 46 12.83 5.56 3.08
CA LYS A 46 11.96 5.59 1.91
C LYS A 46 10.98 4.45 2.00
N ILE A 47 9.69 4.79 2.08
CA ILE A 47 8.64 3.80 2.33
C ILE A 47 7.78 3.66 1.09
N ALA A 48 7.83 2.49 0.48
CA ALA A 48 6.99 2.11 -0.65
C ALA A 48 5.59 1.72 -0.15
N ILE A 49 4.58 2.53 -0.47
CA ILE A 49 3.18 2.16 -0.26
C ILE A 49 2.63 1.61 -1.58
N LYS A 50 2.66 0.28 -1.72
CA LYS A 50 2.09 -0.41 -2.88
C LYS A 50 0.59 -0.54 -2.71
N MET A 51 -0.17 0.04 -3.62
CA MET A 51 -1.62 -0.10 -3.67
C MET A 51 -2.12 -0.12 -5.11
N HIS A 52 -3.34 -0.61 -5.31
CA HIS A 52 -4.00 -0.53 -6.62
C HIS A 52 -4.64 0.83 -6.80
N LEU A 53 -4.12 1.62 -7.73
CA LEU A 53 -4.67 2.93 -8.12
C LEU A 53 -5.90 2.81 -9.03
N GLY A 54 -6.21 1.58 -9.45
CA GLY A 54 -7.37 1.24 -10.29
C GLY A 54 -7.00 1.06 -11.76
N PHE A 55 -7.86 0.34 -12.48
CA PHE A 55 -7.66 0.01 -13.90
C PHE A 55 -9.02 0.06 -14.62
N LEU A 56 -9.07 0.70 -15.80
CA LEU A 56 -10.29 0.85 -16.62
C LEU A 56 -11.53 1.26 -15.81
N ASP A 57 -12.59 0.45 -15.82
CA ASP A 57 -13.85 0.67 -15.10
C ASP A 57 -13.86 0.06 -13.68
N GLY A 58 -12.71 -0.45 -13.24
CA GLY A 58 -12.52 -0.97 -11.89
C GLY A 58 -12.70 0.12 -10.84
N TYR A 59 -13.72 -0.03 -9.99
CA TYR A 59 -14.04 0.86 -8.87
C TYR A 59 -13.51 0.36 -7.52
N GLN A 60 -12.76 -0.75 -7.50
CA GLN A 60 -12.22 -1.35 -6.29
C GLN A 60 -10.90 -0.67 -5.86
N THR A 61 -10.98 0.61 -5.51
CA THR A 61 -9.83 1.39 -5.05
C THR A 61 -10.05 1.91 -3.63
N ILE A 62 -8.97 2.35 -2.98
CA ILE A 62 -9.03 2.91 -1.62
C ILE A 62 -9.26 4.42 -1.73
N PRO A 63 -10.37 4.98 -1.20
CA PRO A 63 -10.61 6.42 -1.28
C PRO A 63 -9.40 7.24 -0.79
N VAL A 64 -9.05 8.30 -1.51
CA VAL A 64 -7.89 9.16 -1.24
C VAL A 64 -7.86 9.67 0.21
N PHE A 65 -9.05 9.89 0.79
CA PHE A 65 -9.24 10.24 2.19
C PHE A 65 -8.49 9.30 3.16
N PHE A 66 -8.52 7.98 2.95
CA PHE A 66 -7.81 7.04 3.83
C PHE A 66 -6.31 7.02 3.55
N VAL A 67 -5.95 7.09 2.27
CA VAL A 67 -4.54 7.11 1.82
C VAL A 67 -3.79 8.27 2.45
N ARG A 68 -4.41 9.46 2.47
CA ARG A 68 -3.81 10.66 3.06
C ARG A 68 -3.55 10.50 4.57
N ARG A 69 -4.47 9.89 5.32
CA ARG A 69 -4.29 9.65 6.76
C ARG A 69 -3.09 8.75 7.04
N ILE A 70 -2.93 7.70 6.24
CA ILE A 70 -1.80 6.76 6.34
C ILE A 70 -0.48 7.49 6.03
N ILE A 71 -0.45 8.27 4.95
CA ILE A 71 0.74 9.04 4.56
C ILE A 71 1.12 10.07 5.62
N GLU A 72 0.15 10.78 6.19
CA GLU A 72 0.38 11.74 7.26
C GLU A 72 0.93 11.06 8.52
N ALA A 73 0.45 9.87 8.87
CA ALA A 73 0.98 9.09 9.99
C ALA A 73 2.44 8.68 9.75
N VAL A 74 2.77 8.23 8.55
CA VAL A 74 4.14 7.88 8.15
C VAL A 74 5.07 9.10 8.13
N LYS A 75 4.60 10.25 7.64
CA LYS A 75 5.40 11.48 7.65
C LYS A 75 5.71 11.96 9.06
N LYS A 76 4.80 11.77 10.02
CA LYS A 76 5.00 12.14 11.41
C LYS A 76 6.14 11.36 12.08
N THR A 77 6.44 10.15 11.63
CA THR A 77 7.61 9.39 12.12
C THR A 77 8.93 9.86 11.51
N GLY A 78 8.87 10.72 10.49
CA GLY A 78 10.05 11.24 9.77
C GLY A 78 10.47 10.40 8.57
N GLY A 79 9.63 9.45 8.14
CA GLY A 79 9.82 8.69 6.91
C GLY A 79 9.37 9.49 5.67
N TYR A 80 9.88 9.09 4.50
CA TYR A 80 9.50 9.62 3.19
C TYR A 80 8.66 8.59 2.43
N PRO A 81 7.32 8.65 2.55
CA PRO A 81 6.44 7.73 1.83
C PRO A 81 6.35 8.10 0.36
N PHE A 82 6.21 7.09 -0.49
CA PHE A 82 5.81 7.22 -1.88
C PHE A 82 4.82 6.12 -2.25
N ILE A 83 3.83 6.44 -3.08
CA ILE A 83 2.90 5.42 -3.59
C ILE A 83 3.48 4.80 -4.84
N THR A 84 3.34 3.49 -4.99
CA THR A 84 3.77 2.81 -6.21
C THR A 84 2.72 1.86 -6.76
N ASP A 85 2.54 1.87 -8.08
CA ASP A 85 1.73 0.91 -8.81
C ASP A 85 2.32 0.63 -10.22
N THR A 86 1.66 -0.18 -11.03
CA THR A 86 2.00 -0.37 -12.45
C THR A 86 1.96 0.98 -13.19
N SER A 87 2.84 1.18 -14.17
CA SER A 87 2.96 2.44 -14.93
C SER A 87 1.60 2.97 -15.43
N THR A 88 0.81 2.09 -16.05
CA THR A 88 -0.51 2.41 -16.60
C THR A 88 -1.49 2.89 -15.53
N ALA A 89 -1.44 2.31 -14.33
CA ALA A 89 -2.29 2.69 -13.22
C ALA A 89 -1.86 4.06 -12.65
N VAL A 90 -0.56 4.31 -12.56
CA VAL A 90 0.00 5.61 -12.13
C VAL A 90 -0.41 6.74 -13.07
N TYR A 91 -0.34 6.54 -14.39
CA TYR A 91 -0.76 7.56 -15.35
C TYR A 91 -2.26 7.86 -15.30
N ASN A 92 -3.08 6.85 -15.01
CA ASN A 92 -4.53 6.99 -14.90
C ASN A 92 -5.00 7.37 -13.48
N ALA A 93 -4.09 7.49 -12.52
CA ALA A 93 -4.41 7.76 -11.11
C ALA A 93 -5.15 9.10 -10.93
N VAL A 94 -4.78 10.09 -11.75
CA VAL A 94 -5.38 11.44 -11.77
C VAL A 94 -6.89 11.38 -12.03
N LYS A 95 -7.36 10.47 -12.90
CA LYS A 95 -8.80 10.32 -13.21
C LYS A 95 -9.63 9.90 -12.00
N ARG A 96 -8.98 9.36 -10.96
CA ARG A 96 -9.60 8.91 -9.71
C ARG A 96 -9.31 9.85 -8.53
N GLY A 97 -8.69 11.00 -8.81
CA GLY A 97 -8.32 11.98 -7.79
C GLY A 97 -7.07 11.63 -7.00
N TYR A 98 -6.28 10.63 -7.42
CA TYR A 98 -4.94 10.41 -6.87
C TYR A 98 -3.97 11.33 -7.58
N THR A 99 -3.58 12.40 -6.90
CA THR A 99 -2.51 13.30 -7.32
C THR A 99 -1.51 13.43 -6.19
N GLN A 100 -0.34 14.01 -6.46
CA GLN A 100 0.68 14.15 -5.43
C GLN A 100 0.19 15.04 -4.29
N GLU A 101 -0.66 16.02 -4.59
CA GLU A 101 -1.25 16.97 -3.66
C GLU A 101 -2.36 16.33 -2.83
N THR A 102 -3.22 15.51 -3.44
CA THR A 102 -4.34 14.89 -2.72
C THR A 102 -3.89 13.75 -1.82
N CYS A 103 -2.94 12.93 -2.28
CA CYS A 103 -2.29 11.89 -1.48
C CYS A 103 -1.31 12.50 -0.46
N GLY A 104 -0.67 13.61 -0.82
CA GLY A 104 0.40 14.22 -0.04
C GLY A 104 1.74 13.52 -0.20
N CYS A 105 1.95 12.69 -1.21
CA CYS A 105 3.23 12.04 -1.49
C CYS A 105 3.45 11.85 -2.99
N PRO A 106 4.70 11.67 -3.45
CA PRO A 106 4.96 11.31 -4.84
C PRO A 106 4.34 9.95 -5.18
N ILE A 107 3.90 9.82 -6.43
CA ILE A 107 3.39 8.57 -7.01
C ILE A 107 4.39 8.13 -8.07
N ILE A 108 5.00 6.96 -7.88
CA ILE A 108 6.14 6.48 -8.65
C ILE A 108 5.82 5.11 -9.27
N PRO A 109 5.93 4.93 -10.60
CA PRO A 109 5.77 3.62 -11.24
C PRO A 109 6.77 2.58 -10.74
N VAL A 110 6.31 1.36 -10.49
CA VAL A 110 7.10 0.27 -9.88
C VAL A 110 8.36 -0.12 -10.68
N ALA A 111 8.27 -0.03 -12.01
CA ALA A 111 9.36 -0.37 -12.95
C ALA A 111 9.91 0.88 -13.67
N GLY A 112 9.70 2.07 -13.10
CA GLY A 112 10.07 3.34 -13.72
C GLY A 112 9.22 3.71 -14.93
N ILE A 113 9.54 4.86 -15.55
CA ILE A 113 8.75 5.46 -16.64
C ILE A 113 8.77 4.59 -17.92
N LYS A 114 9.91 3.96 -18.22
CA LYS A 114 10.10 3.10 -19.41
C LYS A 114 9.81 1.62 -19.15
N GLU A 115 9.31 1.27 -17.96
CA GLU A 115 9.11 -0.11 -17.49
C GLU A 115 10.34 -1.04 -17.51
N GLY A 116 11.54 -0.48 -17.76
CA GLY A 116 12.80 -1.23 -17.77
C GLY A 116 13.56 -1.21 -16.44
N TYR A 117 13.04 -0.55 -15.41
CA TYR A 117 13.70 -0.52 -14.10
C TYR A 117 13.29 -1.77 -13.31
N THR A 118 13.87 -2.90 -13.68
CA THR A 118 13.70 -4.18 -13.00
C THR A 118 15.05 -4.76 -12.60
N THR A 119 15.06 -5.61 -11.58
CA THR A 119 16.23 -6.36 -11.16
C THR A 119 15.84 -7.83 -11.04
N PRO A 120 16.53 -8.75 -11.72
CA PRO A 120 16.26 -10.17 -11.56
C PRO A 120 16.66 -10.61 -10.15
N VAL A 121 15.76 -11.33 -9.48
CA VAL A 121 15.98 -11.94 -8.16
C VAL A 121 15.76 -13.44 -8.30
N GLU A 122 16.72 -14.24 -7.84
CA GLU A 122 16.59 -15.69 -7.77
C GLU A 122 15.67 -16.06 -6.61
N ILE A 123 14.57 -16.76 -6.91
CA ILE A 123 13.58 -17.14 -5.88
C ILE A 123 13.33 -18.64 -5.79
N ASN A 124 13.85 -19.46 -6.72
CA ASN A 124 13.79 -20.93 -6.70
C ASN A 124 12.51 -21.49 -6.07
N PHE A 125 11.35 -20.98 -6.53
CA PHE A 125 10.05 -21.26 -5.91
C PHE A 125 9.07 -21.77 -6.95
N ARG A 126 8.51 -22.96 -6.71
CA ARG A 126 7.47 -23.60 -7.55
C ARG A 126 7.77 -23.59 -9.06
N GLY A 127 9.02 -23.85 -9.45
CA GLY A 127 9.44 -23.94 -10.85
C GLY A 127 9.79 -22.61 -11.52
N PHE A 128 9.88 -21.53 -10.75
CA PHE A 128 10.45 -20.26 -11.21
C PHE A 128 11.83 -20.07 -10.60
N ASP A 129 12.84 -20.03 -11.47
CA ASP A 129 14.25 -19.85 -11.07
C ASP A 129 14.52 -18.38 -10.73
N THR A 130 14.05 -17.48 -11.60
CA THR A 130 14.24 -16.02 -11.48
C THR A 130 12.93 -15.26 -11.65
N LEU A 131 12.82 -14.12 -10.97
CA LEU A 131 11.71 -13.17 -11.12
C LEU A 131 12.23 -11.75 -11.11
N ASP A 132 11.68 -10.93 -12.00
CA ASP A 132 12.02 -9.53 -12.10
C ASP A 132 11.31 -8.71 -11.04
N LEU A 133 12.07 -8.18 -10.09
CA LEU A 133 11.59 -7.28 -9.05
C LEU A 133 11.69 -5.85 -9.55
N GLY A 134 10.62 -5.07 -9.40
CA GLY A 134 10.62 -3.66 -9.79
C GLY A 134 11.67 -2.88 -9.00
N GLY A 135 12.60 -2.21 -9.67
CA GLY A 135 13.74 -1.55 -9.04
C GLY A 135 13.33 -0.51 -8.00
N VAL A 136 12.16 0.14 -8.17
CA VAL A 136 11.65 1.10 -7.17
C VAL A 136 11.33 0.42 -5.84
N LEU A 137 10.90 -0.84 -5.87
CA LEU A 137 10.67 -1.62 -4.66
C LEU A 137 11.98 -2.06 -4.02
N LYS A 138 13.01 -2.32 -4.83
CA LYS A 138 14.36 -2.67 -4.33
C LYS A 138 15.03 -1.50 -3.63
N ASP A 139 14.79 -0.27 -4.11
CA ASP A 139 15.34 0.96 -3.52
C ASP A 139 14.59 1.45 -2.27
N ALA A 140 13.47 0.81 -1.93
CA ALA A 140 12.69 1.15 -0.76
C ALA A 140 13.26 0.45 0.48
N ASP A 141 13.43 1.20 1.56
CA ASP A 141 13.88 0.63 2.84
C ASP A 141 12.79 -0.23 3.48
N ARG A 142 11.52 0.13 3.25
CA ARG A 142 10.34 -0.60 3.76
C ARG A 142 9.23 -0.59 2.73
N MET A 143 8.44 -1.67 2.69
CA MET A 143 7.27 -1.79 1.82
C MET A 143 6.00 -2.13 2.59
N TRP A 144 4.94 -1.35 2.36
CA TRP A 144 3.60 -1.61 2.85
C TRP A 144 2.65 -1.87 1.68
N VAL A 145 1.93 -2.99 1.73
CA VAL A 145 0.96 -3.36 0.68
C VAL A 145 -0.46 -3.15 1.20
N TRP A 146 -1.17 -2.23 0.55
CA TRP A 146 -2.56 -1.90 0.86
C TRP A 146 -3.51 -2.43 -0.19
N ARG A 147 -4.46 -3.27 0.24
CA ARG A 147 -5.48 -3.83 -0.64
C ARG A 147 -6.89 -3.61 -0.08
N CYS A 148 -7.76 -3.04 -0.91
CA CYS A 148 -9.18 -3.04 -0.62
C CYS A 148 -9.75 -4.40 -1.03
N TYR A 149 -10.46 -5.10 -0.13
CA TYR A 149 -11.07 -6.39 -0.43
C TYR A 149 -12.57 -6.33 -0.20
N LYS A 150 -13.36 -6.34 -1.28
CA LYS A 150 -14.82 -6.40 -1.19
C LYS A 150 -15.27 -7.82 -1.54
N LYS A 151 -15.56 -8.66 -0.53
CA LYS A 151 -16.27 -9.93 -0.75
C LYS A 151 -17.77 -9.65 -0.61
N SER A 152 -18.60 -10.24 -1.47
CA SER A 152 -20.03 -9.93 -1.68
C SER A 152 -20.96 -9.99 -0.44
N ARG A 153 -20.47 -10.32 0.76
CA ARG A 153 -21.20 -10.23 2.05
C ARG A 153 -20.49 -9.47 3.16
N ILE A 154 -19.20 -9.13 3.01
CA ILE A 154 -18.38 -8.48 4.05
C ILE A 154 -17.55 -7.39 3.36
N GLY A 155 -17.95 -6.13 3.56
CA GLY A 155 -17.09 -5.00 3.20
C GLY A 155 -15.99 -4.82 4.25
N GLY A 156 -14.73 -4.71 3.81
CA GLY A 156 -13.61 -4.39 4.69
C GLY A 156 -12.33 -4.08 3.92
N ILE A 157 -11.32 -3.57 4.62
CA ILE A 157 -9.96 -3.44 4.08
C ILE A 157 -9.12 -4.57 4.65
N LEU A 158 -8.31 -5.16 3.77
CA LEU A 158 -7.34 -6.18 4.12
C LEU A 158 -5.94 -5.61 3.89
N CYS A 159 -5.24 -5.28 4.97
CA CYS A 159 -3.85 -4.90 4.87
C CYS A 159 -3.01 -6.17 4.99
N THR A 160 -2.46 -6.64 3.88
CA THR A 160 -1.55 -7.78 3.85
C THR A 160 -0.13 -7.25 3.97
N PHE A 161 0.58 -7.72 4.98
CA PHE A 161 1.95 -7.31 5.21
C PHE A 161 2.92 -8.36 4.67
N SER A 162 3.84 -7.93 3.81
CA SER A 162 4.97 -8.73 3.36
C SER A 162 6.23 -7.94 3.68
N LEU A 163 6.89 -8.31 4.78
CA LEU A 163 8.28 -7.92 5.04
C LEU A 163 9.12 -8.59 3.96
N VAL A 164 9.76 -7.79 3.13
CA VAL A 164 10.96 -8.18 2.39
C VAL A 164 12.07 -7.27 2.91
#